data_AF-A0A2K6BZ24-F1
#
_entry.id   AF-A0A2K6BZ24-F1
#
_cell.length_a   1.000
_cell.length_b   1.000
_cell.length_c   1.000
_cell.angle_alpha   90.00
_cell.angle_beta   90.00
_cell.angle_gamma   90.00
#
_symmetry.space_group_name_H-M   'P 1'
#
loop_
_entity.id
_entity.type
_entity.pdbx_description
1 polymer ?
#
loop_
_entity_poly.entity_id
_entity_poly.type
_entity_poly.pdbx_seq_one_letter_code
_entity_poly.pdbx_strand_id
1 'polypeptide(L)'
;LEGDPNPCADISLHISSLLALRKCSDLEKAIATTALIFRNSSDSDGKLEKATAKDLLQTQFGNFTEGQETKPKYREILSELDEHTENKLDFEDFMILLLSITVMSDLLQNIWSVKIMK
;
A
#
# COMPACT_ATOMS: atom_id res chain seq x y z
N LEU A 1 5.94 -35.11 8.91
CA LEU A 1 6.27 -34.91 7.48
C LEU A 1 5.55 -33.64 7.06
N GLU A 2 6.06 -32.50 7.51
CA GLU A 2 5.70 -31.21 6.91
C GLU A 2 6.30 -31.22 5.50
N GLY A 3 5.44 -31.12 4.49
CA GLY A 3 5.88 -31.03 3.10
C GLY A 3 6.50 -29.66 2.89
N ASP A 4 7.77 -29.62 2.51
CA ASP A 4 8.42 -28.40 2.04
C ASP A 4 7.55 -27.73 0.95
N PRO A 5 7.30 -26.41 1.03
CA PRO A 5 6.56 -25.71 0.00
C PRO A 5 7.29 -25.85 -1.34
N ASN A 6 6.61 -26.37 -2.35
CA ASN A 6 7.17 -26.62 -3.67
C ASN A 6 7.53 -25.29 -4.35
N PRO A 7 8.83 -24.95 -4.51
CA PRO A 7 9.25 -23.65 -5.02
C PRO A 7 8.77 -23.38 -6.46
N CYS A 8 8.56 -24.45 -7.24
CA CYS A 8 8.07 -24.34 -8.62
C CYS A 8 6.61 -23.90 -8.70
N ALA A 9 5.79 -24.23 -7.70
CA ALA A 9 4.37 -23.85 -7.70
C ALA A 9 4.22 -22.34 -7.47
N ASP A 10 4.98 -21.79 -6.53
CA ASP A 10 5.02 -20.34 -6.25
C ASP A 10 5.52 -19.56 -7.46
N ILE A 11 6.66 -19.95 -8.05
CA ILE A 11 7.25 -19.25 -9.20
C ILE A 11 6.28 -19.22 -10.39
N SER A 12 5.55 -20.31 -10.64
CA SER A 12 4.58 -20.40 -11.74
C SER A 12 3.35 -19.51 -11.53
N LEU A 13 2.89 -19.38 -10.28
CA LEU A 13 1.82 -18.46 -9.90
C LEU A 13 2.24 -17.00 -10.06
N HIS A 14 3.47 -16.66 -9.64
CA HIS A 14 4.03 -15.31 -9.80
C HIS A 14 4.16 -14.89 -11.27
N ILE A 15 4.63 -15.80 -12.15
CA ILE A 15 4.75 -15.54 -13.59
C ILE A 15 3.35 -15.33 -14.21
N SER A 16 2.37 -16.14 -13.83
CA SER A 16 1.00 -16.05 -14.35
C SER A 16 0.32 -14.72 -13.97
N SER A 17 0.47 -14.30 -12.72
CA SER A 17 -0.02 -12.99 -12.25
C SER A 17 0.66 -11.83 -12.98
N LEU A 18 1.99 -11.88 -13.16
CA LEU A 18 2.73 -10.86 -13.92
C LEU A 18 2.28 -10.76 -15.39
N LEU A 19 2.00 -11.91 -16.04
CA LEU A 19 1.50 -11.95 -17.41
C LEU A 19 0.06 -11.45 -17.53
N ALA A 20 -0.79 -11.71 -16.55
CA ALA A 20 -2.15 -11.17 -16.50
C ALA A 20 -2.14 -9.64 -16.41
N LEU A 21 -1.24 -9.07 -15.60
CA LEU A 21 -1.10 -7.62 -15.45
C LEU A 21 -0.67 -6.91 -16.73
N ARG A 22 0.02 -7.58 -17.67
CA ARG A 22 0.41 -6.95 -18.95
C ARG A 22 -0.78 -6.49 -19.79
N LYS A 23 -1.92 -7.17 -19.69
CA LYS A 23 -3.13 -6.86 -20.46
C LYS A 23 -4.03 -5.83 -19.78
N CYS A 24 -3.79 -5.53 -18.50
CA CYS A 24 -4.56 -4.59 -17.72
C CYS A 24 -4.28 -3.13 -18.12
N SER A 25 -5.27 -2.26 -17.94
CA SER A 25 -5.11 -0.82 -17.98
C SER A 25 -4.19 -0.33 -16.85
N ASP A 26 -3.68 0.90 -16.95
CA ASP A 26 -2.74 1.43 -15.95
C ASP A 26 -3.36 1.55 -14.56
N LEU A 27 -4.67 1.86 -14.48
CA LEU A 27 -5.38 1.91 -13.21
C LEU A 27 -5.51 0.51 -12.59
N GLU A 28 -5.91 -0.50 -13.37
CA GLU A 28 -5.99 -1.88 -12.90
C GLU A 28 -4.62 -2.41 -12.46
N LYS A 29 -3.55 -2.08 -13.20
CA LYS A 29 -2.17 -2.40 -12.80
C LYS A 29 -1.79 -1.73 -11.48
N ALA A 30 -2.15 -0.46 -11.28
CA ALA A 30 -1.87 0.25 -10.04
C ALA A 30 -2.56 -0.43 -8.85
N ILE A 31 -3.87 -0.72 -8.96
CA ILE A 31 -4.62 -1.41 -7.91
C ILE A 31 -4.07 -2.81 -7.63
N ALA A 32 -3.75 -3.58 -8.66
CA ALA A 32 -3.18 -4.91 -8.48
C ALA A 32 -1.77 -4.88 -7.88
N THR A 33 -0.98 -3.85 -8.21
CA THR A 33 0.33 -3.63 -7.57
C THR A 33 0.15 -3.31 -6.09
N THR A 34 -0.81 -2.46 -5.73
CA THR A 34 -1.15 -2.17 -4.33
C THR A 34 -1.59 -3.43 -3.58
N ALA A 35 -2.45 -4.25 -4.19
CA ALA A 35 -2.90 -5.52 -3.61
C ALA A 35 -1.73 -6.50 -3.41
N LEU A 36 -0.77 -6.54 -4.33
CA LEU A 36 0.42 -7.38 -4.22
C LEU A 36 1.35 -6.91 -3.09
N ILE A 37 1.57 -5.60 -2.95
CA ILE A 37 2.37 -5.03 -1.86
C ILE A 37 1.73 -5.36 -0.50
N PHE A 38 0.40 -5.17 -0.39
CA PHE A 38 -0.33 -5.56 0.81
C PHE A 38 -0.15 -7.04 1.11
N ARG A 39 -0.45 -7.92 0.15
CA ARG A 39 -0.36 -9.38 0.34
C ARG A 39 1.04 -9.86 0.74
N ASN A 40 2.08 -9.26 0.17
CA ASN A 40 3.47 -9.62 0.49
C ASN A 40 3.92 -9.12 1.86
N SER A 41 3.23 -8.13 2.42
CA SER A 41 3.55 -7.52 3.71
C SER A 41 2.64 -8.01 4.84
N SER A 42 1.53 -8.67 4.50
CA SER A 42 0.59 -9.27 5.44
C SER A 42 1.10 -10.57 6.04
N ASP A 43 0.57 -10.90 7.22
CA ASP A 43 0.82 -12.15 7.92
C ASP A 43 0.08 -13.36 7.31
N SER A 44 0.18 -14.51 7.98
CA SER A 44 -0.52 -15.75 7.58
C SER A 44 -2.04 -15.63 7.55
N ASP A 45 -2.62 -14.71 8.32
CA ASP A 45 -4.06 -14.45 8.37
C ASP A 45 -4.50 -13.46 7.27
N GLY A 46 -3.54 -12.97 6.47
CA GLY A 46 -3.77 -12.01 5.40
C GLY A 46 -3.98 -10.59 5.88
N LYS A 47 -3.63 -10.28 7.14
CA LYS A 47 -3.76 -8.93 7.72
C LYS A 47 -2.41 -8.25 7.84
N LEU A 48 -2.42 -6.92 7.79
CA LEU A 48 -1.23 -6.10 7.83
C LEU A 48 -1.05 -5.48 9.22
N GLU A 49 0.10 -5.70 9.84
CA GLU A 49 0.43 -5.04 11.10
C GLU A 49 0.59 -3.53 10.89
N LYS A 50 0.11 -2.73 11.84
CA LYS A 50 0.18 -1.27 11.76
C LYS A 50 1.61 -0.74 11.62
N ALA A 51 2.57 -1.36 12.32
CA ALA A 51 3.99 -1.02 12.19
C ALA A 51 4.51 -1.26 10.76
N THR A 52 4.13 -2.37 10.13
CA THR A 52 4.46 -2.67 8.73
C THR A 52 3.77 -1.70 7.78
N ALA A 53 2.52 -1.32 8.04
CA ALA A 53 1.82 -0.31 7.25
C ALA A 53 2.55 1.04 7.30
N LYS A 54 3.04 1.44 8.48
CA LYS A 54 3.86 2.65 8.64
C LYS A 54 5.17 2.56 7.84
N ASP A 55 5.86 1.43 7.88
CA ASP A 55 7.07 1.20 7.08
C ASP A 55 6.79 1.31 5.57
N LEU A 56 5.68 0.73 5.09
CA LEU A 56 5.26 0.88 3.68
C LEU A 56 5.00 2.33 3.29
N LEU A 57 4.40 3.13 4.17
CA LEU A 57 4.20 4.56 3.91
C LEU A 57 5.53 5.32 3.78
N GLN A 58 6.54 4.91 4.55
CA GLN A 58 7.86 5.55 4.54
C GLN A 58 8.72 5.07 3.36
N THR A 59 8.64 3.80 2.98
CA THR A 59 9.53 3.18 1.98
C THR A 59 8.95 3.16 0.57
N GLN A 60 7.64 2.87 0.42
CA GLN A 60 6.97 2.72 -0.87
C GLN A 60 6.10 3.95 -1.23
N PHE A 61 5.70 4.76 -0.23
CA PHE A 61 4.77 5.87 -0.41
C PHE A 61 5.36 7.26 -0.07
N GLY A 62 6.68 7.35 0.08
CA GLY A 62 7.39 8.53 0.58
C GLY A 62 7.09 9.84 -0.14
N ASN A 63 7.01 9.83 -1.47
CA ASN A 63 6.74 11.06 -2.23
C ASN A 63 5.33 11.63 -1.96
N PHE A 64 4.36 10.78 -1.60
CA PHE A 64 3.02 11.24 -1.23
C PHE A 64 2.96 11.73 0.23
N THR A 65 3.86 11.27 1.09
CA THR A 65 3.95 11.67 2.50
C THR A 65 4.92 12.83 2.74
N GLU A 66 5.74 13.18 1.74
CA GLU A 66 6.68 14.29 1.81
C GLU A 66 5.97 15.61 2.20
N GLY A 67 6.51 16.30 3.21
CA GLY A 67 5.93 17.53 3.76
C GLY A 67 4.65 17.35 4.58
N GLN A 68 4.08 16.13 4.64
CA GLN A 68 2.84 15.88 5.40
C GLN A 68 3.09 15.72 6.91
N GLU A 69 4.32 15.40 7.31
CA GLU A 69 4.78 15.21 8.70
C GLU A 69 4.34 16.32 9.68
N THR A 70 4.21 17.56 9.19
CA THR A 70 3.80 18.70 10.02
C THR A 70 2.28 18.90 10.11
N LYS A 71 1.50 18.21 9.28
CA LYS A 71 0.03 18.38 9.20
C LYS A 71 -0.66 17.60 10.33
N PRO A 72 -1.57 18.22 11.11
CA PRO A 72 -2.21 17.57 12.27
C PRO A 72 -2.86 16.23 11.93
N LYS A 73 -3.62 16.16 10.84
CA LYS A 73 -4.32 14.94 10.41
C LYS A 73 -3.35 13.81 10.01
N TYR A 74 -2.18 14.14 9.46
CA TYR A 74 -1.19 13.11 9.11
C TYR A 74 -0.54 12.54 10.37
N ARG A 75 -0.27 13.40 11.37
CA ARG A 75 0.25 12.98 12.67
C ARG A 75 -0.74 12.12 13.45
N GLU A 76 -2.03 12.42 13.36
CA GLU A 76 -3.11 11.58 13.92
C GLU A 76 -3.08 10.18 13.30
N ILE A 77 -3.08 10.10 11.96
CA ILE A 77 -2.97 8.82 11.22
C ILE A 77 -1.71 8.04 11.64
N LEU A 78 -0.55 8.69 11.68
CA LEU A 78 0.69 8.01 12.10
C LEU A 78 0.64 7.55 13.56
N SER A 79 -0.03 8.31 14.43
CA SER A 79 -0.18 7.93 15.84
C SER A 79 -1.05 6.69 15.98
N GLU A 80 -2.15 6.60 15.23
CA GLU A 80 -2.99 5.39 15.19
C GLU A 80 -2.23 4.16 14.72
N LEU A 81 -1.24 4.33 13.83
CA LEU A 81 -0.36 3.25 13.37
C LEU A 81 0.74 2.90 14.40
N ASP A 82 1.15 3.84 15.25
CA ASP A 82 2.12 3.63 16.32
C ASP A 82 1.51 2.98 17.58
N GLU A 83 0.17 2.95 17.69
CA GLU A 83 -0.50 2.23 18.76
C GLU A 83 -0.18 0.74 18.69
N HIS A 84 0.56 0.23 19.67
CA HIS A 84 0.84 -1.20 19.91
C HIS A 84 -0.41 -1.96 20.37
N THR A 85 -1.45 -1.91 19.55
CA THR A 85 -2.66 -2.69 19.66
C THR A 85 -2.53 -3.90 18.74
N GLU A 86 -3.11 -5.04 19.12
CA GLU A 86 -3.18 -6.22 18.22
C GLU A 86 -4.09 -5.99 16.99
N ASN A 87 -4.61 -4.78 16.81
CA ASN A 87 -5.48 -4.46 15.70
C ASN A 87 -4.67 -4.36 14.39
N LYS A 88 -4.87 -5.33 13.51
CA LYS A 88 -4.25 -5.41 12.18
C LYS A 88 -5.23 -4.90 11.13
N LEU A 89 -4.69 -4.27 10.09
CA LEU A 89 -5.46 -3.75 8.98
C LEU A 89 -5.82 -4.88 8.02
N ASP A 90 -7.08 -4.94 7.61
CA ASP A 90 -7.42 -5.68 6.41
C ASP A 90 -7.12 -4.85 5.14
N PHE A 91 -7.41 -5.42 3.97
CA PHE A 91 -7.12 -4.74 2.71
C PHE A 91 -7.97 -3.48 2.52
N GLU A 92 -9.22 -3.47 3.00
CA GLU A 92 -10.11 -2.31 2.91
C GLU A 92 -9.56 -1.16 3.76
N ASP A 93 -9.19 -1.45 5.02
CA ASP A 93 -8.59 -0.49 5.93
C ASP A 93 -7.30 0.12 5.35
N PHE A 94 -6.44 -0.72 4.78
CA PHE A 94 -5.20 -0.27 4.14
C PHE A 94 -5.47 0.64 2.92
N MET A 95 -6.48 0.33 2.11
CA MET A 95 -6.86 1.17 0.97
C MET A 95 -7.45 2.51 1.41
N ILE A 96 -8.25 2.53 2.48
CA ILE A 96 -8.78 3.76 3.07
C ILE A 96 -7.64 4.64 3.59
N LEU A 97 -6.65 4.05 4.25
CA LEU A 97 -5.44 4.72 4.73
C LEU A 97 -4.66 5.36 3.56
N LEU A 98 -4.33 4.55 2.53
CA LEU A 98 -3.59 5.02 1.37
C LEU A 98 -4.32 6.16 0.65
N LEU A 99 -5.62 6.03 0.44
CA LEU A 99 -6.43 7.06 -0.23
C LEU A 99 -6.50 8.34 0.61
N SER A 100 -6.65 8.22 1.92
CA SER A 100 -6.68 9.36 2.84
C SER A 100 -5.40 10.19 2.75
N ILE A 101 -4.24 9.53 2.80
CA ILE A 101 -2.93 10.18 2.66
C ILE A 101 -2.75 10.77 1.26
N THR A 102 -3.16 10.03 0.21
CA THR A 102 -3.09 10.49 -1.19
C THR A 102 -3.83 11.82 -1.38
N VAL A 103 -5.07 11.91 -0.87
CA VAL A 103 -5.90 13.12 -0.96
C VAL A 103 -5.29 14.31 -0.22
N MET A 104 -4.63 14.05 0.91
CA MET A 104 -3.96 15.07 1.73
C MET A 104 -2.64 15.56 1.14
N SER A 105 -2.02 14.76 0.27
CA SER A 105 -0.67 14.97 -0.25
C SER A 105 -0.54 16.25 -1.08
N ASP A 106 0.49 17.04 -0.78
CA ASP A 106 0.83 18.22 -1.60
C ASP A 106 1.24 17.82 -3.02
N LEU A 107 1.82 16.64 -3.22
CA LEU A 107 2.13 16.13 -4.56
C LEU A 107 0.88 16.01 -5.42
N LEU A 108 -0.21 15.46 -4.88
CA LEU A 108 -1.47 15.35 -5.61
C LEU A 108 -2.04 16.74 -5.93
N GLN A 109 -2.01 17.65 -4.96
CA GLN A 109 -2.45 19.03 -5.17
C GLN A 109 -1.62 19.72 -6.27
N ASN A 110 -0.32 19.49 -6.32
CA ASN A 110 0.57 20.02 -7.35
C ASN A 110 0.24 19.43 -8.73
N ILE A 111 0.03 18.11 -8.83
CA ILE A 111 -0.36 17.44 -10.08
C ILE A 111 -1.68 18.03 -10.62
N TRP A 112 -2.67 18.24 -9.75
CA TRP A 112 -3.94 18.84 -10.14
C TRP A 112 -3.81 20.32 -10.50
N SER A 113 -3.00 21.07 -9.77
CA SER A 113 -2.76 22.50 -10.03
C SER A 113 -2.10 22.74 -11.39
N VAL A 114 -1.12 21.91 -11.77
CA VAL A 114 -0.49 21.96 -13.11
C VAL A 114 -1.50 21.67 -14.22
N LYS A 115 -2.51 20.83 -13.95
CA LYS A 115 -3.54 20.46 -14.93
C LYS A 115 -4.58 21.58 -15.16
N ILE A 116 -4.73 22.51 -14.22
CA ILE A 116 -5.63 23.67 -14.32
C ILE A 116 -4.97 24.84 -15.07
N MET A 117 -3.64 24.84 -15.20
CA MET A 117 -2.90 25.78 -16.05
C MET A 117 -2.87 25.28 -17.51
N LYS A 118 -4.02 25.23 -18.18
CA LYS A 118 -4.09 24.98 -19.63
C LYS A 118 -5.26 25.71 -20.27
#